data_AF-A0A0F6MSS4-F1
#
_entry.id   AF-A0A0F6MSS4-F1
#
_cell.length_a   1.000
_cell.length_b   1.000
_cell.length_c   1.000
_cell.angle_alpha   90.00
_cell.angle_beta   90.00
_cell.angle_gamma   90.00
#
_symmetry.space_group_name_H-M   'P 1'
#
loop_
_entity.id
_entity.type
_entity.pdbx_description
1 polymer ?
#
loop_
_entity_poly.entity_id
_entity_poly.type
_entity_poly.pdbx_seq_one_letter_code
_entity_poly.pdbx_strand_id
1 'polypeptide(L)'
;MVKRFEDLTFTDDFMFCKVMQNPDLCKRLIEMILADTIGKIAYISIQHNLKNYEQAKSVRFDVLVQTENGNLYDVEMQVSNEKNIPKRMRFYQAAIDISFLDKGNFYNDLNDSFIIFICLFDVIGKNRPVYTFENICIEDKNISLQDGTKKVIINSEAFKNTEDKDLKEFLEYLKTGKPNNEFTRRIEEVIQTIKENEQARQEYRLMSTFEMDARYKGFSEGLKQTAKNMKMEKLDISLIKKITGLSESEIEKL
;
A
#
# COMPACT_ATOMS: atom_id res chain seq x y z
N MET A 1 3.13 17.70 5.54
CA MET A 1 4.37 17.84 6.34
C MET A 1 4.83 16.43 6.70
N VAL A 2 6.11 16.11 6.58
CA VAL A 2 6.63 14.80 7.00
C VAL A 2 6.56 14.72 8.53
N LYS A 3 6.04 13.62 9.07
CA LYS A 3 5.96 13.40 10.52
C LYS A 3 7.36 13.23 11.13
N ARG A 4 7.55 13.61 12.39
CA ARG A 4 8.78 13.26 13.11
C ARG A 4 8.78 11.74 13.36
N PHE A 5 9.97 11.16 13.44
CA PHE A 5 10.14 9.72 13.67
C PHE A 5 9.41 9.24 14.94
N GLU A 6 9.44 10.04 16.02
CA GLU A 6 8.76 9.71 17.27
C GLU A 6 7.24 9.69 17.16
N ASP A 7 6.69 10.45 16.21
CA ASP A 7 5.25 10.58 16.00
C ASP A 7 4.72 9.52 15.02
N LEU A 8 5.59 8.64 14.50
CA LEU A 8 5.19 7.53 13.65
C LEU A 8 4.37 6.52 14.45
N THR A 9 3.33 6.03 13.79
CA THR A 9 2.38 5.02 14.26
C THR A 9 2.35 3.86 13.28
N PHE A 10 1.70 2.76 13.63
CA PHE A 10 1.60 1.58 12.77
C PHE A 10 1.10 1.86 11.35
N THR A 11 0.21 2.85 11.18
CA THR A 11 -0.38 3.17 9.87
C THR A 11 0.53 3.98 8.95
N ASP A 12 1.68 4.44 9.43
CA ASP A 12 2.66 5.16 8.62
C ASP A 12 3.51 4.14 7.84
N ASP A 13 3.65 4.33 6.51
CA ASP A 13 4.31 3.41 5.56
C ASP A 13 5.60 2.77 6.12
N PHE A 14 6.55 3.60 6.57
CA PHE A 14 7.80 3.13 7.15
C PHE A 14 7.60 2.20 8.36
N MET A 15 6.70 2.56 9.26
CA MET A 15 6.48 1.80 10.50
C MET A 15 5.73 0.50 10.21
N PHE A 16 4.73 0.53 9.33
CA PHE A 16 4.03 -0.67 8.85
C PHE A 16 5.03 -1.68 8.27
N CYS A 17 5.84 -1.22 7.30
CA CYS A 17 6.89 -2.02 6.68
C CYS A 17 7.85 -2.62 7.72
N LYS A 18 8.35 -1.82 8.66
CA LYS A 18 9.29 -2.30 9.68
C LYS A 18 8.68 -3.29 10.66
N VAL A 19 7.45 -3.07 11.13
CA VAL A 19 6.78 -4.00 12.05
C VAL A 19 6.49 -5.33 11.34
N MET A 20 6.09 -5.30 10.07
CA MET A 20 5.81 -6.50 9.29
C MET A 20 7.06 -7.30 8.88
N GLN A 21 8.28 -6.81 9.20
CA GLN A 21 9.50 -7.65 9.17
C GLN A 21 9.43 -8.81 10.16
N ASN A 22 8.64 -8.67 11.22
CA ASN A 22 8.43 -9.71 12.20
C ASN A 22 7.52 -10.81 11.61
N PRO A 23 8.02 -12.03 11.34
CA PRO A 23 7.23 -13.06 10.66
C PRO A 23 6.01 -13.51 11.44
N ASP A 24 6.07 -13.53 12.78
CA ASP A 24 4.93 -13.91 13.62
C ASP A 24 3.79 -12.90 13.51
N LEU A 25 4.12 -11.60 13.54
CA LEU A 25 3.12 -10.54 13.42
C LEU A 25 2.54 -10.48 12.01
N CYS A 26 3.39 -10.60 10.99
CA CYS A 26 2.95 -10.59 9.60
C CYS A 26 2.04 -11.79 9.30
N LYS A 27 2.44 -12.99 9.73
CA LYS A 27 1.63 -14.20 9.61
C LYS A 27 0.27 -14.03 10.31
N ARG A 28 0.28 -13.65 11.59
CA ARG A 28 -0.96 -13.46 12.36
C ARG A 28 -1.89 -12.43 11.73
N LEU A 29 -1.36 -11.36 11.14
CA LEU A 29 -2.15 -10.37 10.42
C LEU A 29 -2.85 -10.97 9.20
N ILE A 30 -2.12 -11.69 8.35
CA ILE A 30 -2.67 -12.28 7.13
C ILE A 30 -3.72 -13.34 7.47
N GLU A 31 -3.44 -14.22 8.44
CA GLU A 31 -4.39 -15.25 8.87
C GLU A 31 -5.68 -14.65 9.45
N MET A 32 -5.57 -13.57 10.22
CA MET A 32 -6.71 -12.82 10.74
C MET A 32 -7.55 -12.18 9.63
N ILE A 33 -6.91 -11.63 8.60
CA ILE A 33 -7.60 -10.97 7.48
C ILE A 33 -8.32 -12.00 6.58
N LEU A 34 -7.67 -13.13 6.31
CA LEU A 34 -8.19 -14.17 5.42
C LEU A 34 -9.16 -15.13 6.11
N ALA A 35 -9.19 -15.12 7.45
CA ALA A 35 -9.85 -16.14 8.27
C ALA A 35 -9.43 -17.56 7.86
N ASP A 36 -8.13 -17.72 7.56
CA ASP A 36 -7.53 -18.95 7.04
C ASP A 36 -6.08 -19.07 7.50
N THR A 37 -5.50 -20.27 7.44
CA THR A 37 -4.10 -20.53 7.79
C THR A 37 -3.23 -20.52 6.55
N ILE A 38 -2.12 -19.77 6.56
CA ILE A 38 -1.26 -19.60 5.37
C ILE A 38 0.00 -20.49 5.39
N GLY A 39 0.13 -21.38 6.37
CA GLY A 39 1.34 -22.20 6.56
C GLY A 39 2.50 -21.42 7.16
N LYS A 40 3.75 -21.85 6.91
CA LYS A 40 4.94 -21.13 7.36
C LYS A 40 5.39 -20.12 6.31
N ILE A 41 5.85 -18.96 6.76
CA ILE A 41 6.46 -17.96 5.89
C ILE A 41 7.88 -18.43 5.56
N ALA A 42 8.16 -18.60 4.27
CA ALA A 42 9.49 -18.90 3.76
C ALA A 42 10.32 -17.62 3.56
N TYR A 43 9.67 -16.55 3.12
CA TYR A 43 10.33 -15.28 2.78
C TYR A 43 9.42 -14.07 2.98
N ILE A 44 10.00 -12.96 3.45
CA ILE A 44 9.36 -11.63 3.51
C ILE A 44 10.29 -10.62 2.81
N SER A 45 9.74 -9.89 1.85
CA SER A 45 10.37 -8.75 1.19
C SER A 45 9.61 -7.47 1.54
N ILE A 46 10.33 -6.38 1.79
CA ILE A 46 9.74 -5.07 2.06
C ILE A 46 10.25 -4.05 1.08
N GLN A 47 9.36 -3.17 0.65
CA GLN A 47 9.64 -2.19 -0.40
C GLN A 47 10.29 -2.85 -1.62
N HIS A 48 9.75 -4.01 -2.01
CA HIS A 48 10.30 -4.82 -3.09
C HIS A 48 10.06 -4.09 -4.41
N ASN A 49 11.13 -3.54 -4.97
CA ASN A 49 11.07 -2.81 -6.23
C ASN A 49 11.23 -3.78 -7.40
N LEU A 50 10.14 -3.99 -8.13
CA LEU A 50 10.21 -4.67 -9.42
C LEU A 50 10.56 -3.65 -10.51
N LYS A 51 11.80 -3.73 -10.99
CA LYS A 51 12.19 -3.07 -12.23
C LYS A 51 11.69 -3.92 -13.40
N ASN A 52 10.42 -3.74 -13.75
CA ASN A 52 9.98 -4.13 -15.07
C ASN A 52 10.75 -3.29 -16.11
N TYR A 53 11.04 -3.88 -17.28
CA TYR A 53 11.67 -3.26 -18.47
C TYR A 53 11.73 -1.73 -18.45
N GLU A 54 12.85 -1.10 -18.80
CA GLU A 54 13.18 0.34 -18.64
C GLU A 54 12.07 1.39 -18.93
N GLN A 55 10.99 1.02 -19.63
CA GLN A 55 9.84 1.85 -19.98
C GLN A 55 8.54 1.55 -19.19
N ALA A 56 8.51 0.55 -18.31
CA ALA A 56 7.32 0.14 -17.56
C ALA A 56 7.23 0.82 -16.18
N LYS A 57 6.00 1.01 -15.69
CA LYS A 57 5.76 1.52 -14.34
C LYS A 57 6.33 0.53 -13.31
N SER A 58 7.24 0.98 -12.45
CA SER A 58 7.76 0.15 -11.37
C SER A 58 6.70 -0.06 -10.29
N VAL A 59 6.67 -1.27 -9.72
CA VAL A 59 5.88 -1.57 -8.52
C VAL A 59 6.82 -1.61 -7.32
N ARG A 60 6.38 -1.02 -6.21
CA ARG A 60 7.00 -1.16 -4.91
C ARG A 60 5.95 -1.75 -3.99
N PHE A 61 6.11 -3.01 -3.63
CA PHE A 61 5.24 -3.67 -2.65
C PHE A 61 5.68 -3.27 -1.25
N ASP A 62 4.73 -2.92 -0.40
CA ASP A 62 4.99 -2.60 1.00
C ASP A 62 5.54 -3.84 1.72
N VAL A 63 4.78 -4.94 1.68
CA VAL A 63 5.13 -6.23 2.28
C VAL A 63 4.73 -7.37 1.35
N LEU A 64 5.72 -8.02 0.74
CA LEU A 64 5.54 -9.22 -0.07
C LEU A 64 5.98 -10.46 0.71
N VAL A 65 5.08 -11.40 0.89
CA VAL A 65 5.29 -12.64 1.65
C VAL A 65 5.17 -13.83 0.72
N GLN A 66 6.10 -14.78 0.85
CA GLN A 66 5.99 -16.10 0.24
C GLN A 66 5.96 -17.16 1.33
N THR A 67 5.00 -18.09 1.24
CA THR A 67 4.88 -19.22 2.15
C THR A 67 5.57 -20.46 1.60
N GLU A 68 5.84 -21.46 2.46
CA GLU A 68 6.55 -22.70 2.05
C GLU A 68 5.81 -23.50 0.95
N ASN A 69 4.48 -23.36 0.86
CA ASN A 69 3.67 -23.98 -0.20
C ASN A 69 3.65 -23.16 -1.50
N GLY A 70 4.39 -22.05 -1.58
CA GLY A 70 4.53 -21.23 -2.78
C GLY A 70 3.61 -20.01 -2.86
N ASN A 71 2.53 -19.95 -2.06
CA ASN A 71 1.56 -18.85 -2.12
C ASN A 71 2.21 -17.49 -1.84
N LEU A 72 1.74 -16.48 -2.56
CA LEU A 72 2.27 -15.11 -2.51
C LEU A 72 1.24 -14.14 -1.95
N TYR A 73 1.61 -13.34 -0.96
CA TYR A 73 0.74 -12.36 -0.33
C TYR A 73 1.39 -10.99 -0.39
N ASP A 74 0.74 -10.07 -1.05
CA ASP A 74 1.09 -8.65 -1.06
C ASP A 74 0.16 -7.91 -0.09
N VAL A 75 0.72 -7.27 0.93
CA VAL A 75 -0.02 -6.57 1.99
C VAL A 75 0.36 -5.11 1.99
N GLU A 76 -0.63 -4.25 1.73
CA GLU A 76 -0.46 -2.81 1.49
C GLU A 76 -1.25 -1.99 2.51
N MET A 77 -0.65 -0.97 3.10
CA MET A 77 -1.32 -0.04 4.01
C MET A 77 -1.73 1.25 3.28
N GLN A 78 -3.03 1.53 3.20
CA GLN A 78 -3.55 2.69 2.46
C GLN A 78 -4.26 3.69 3.38
N VAL A 79 -3.58 4.80 3.65
CA VAL A 79 -4.09 5.90 4.50
C VAL A 79 -5.02 6.85 3.74
N SER A 80 -4.74 7.13 2.47
CA SER A 80 -5.45 8.12 1.65
C SER A 80 -6.16 7.49 0.45
N ASN A 81 -7.31 8.05 0.06
CA ASN A 81 -8.07 7.53 -1.08
C ASN A 81 -7.64 8.16 -2.41
N GLU A 82 -6.83 7.45 -3.18
CA GLU A 82 -6.42 7.84 -4.53
C GLU A 82 -7.40 7.40 -5.64
N LYS A 83 -8.50 6.73 -5.27
CA LYS A 83 -9.55 6.23 -6.20
C LYS A 83 -9.04 5.31 -7.31
N ASN A 84 -7.93 4.61 -7.07
CA ASN A 84 -7.26 3.77 -8.04
C ASN A 84 -7.04 2.31 -7.56
N ILE A 85 -7.45 1.96 -6.33
CA ILE A 85 -7.18 0.67 -5.68
C ILE A 85 -7.53 -0.53 -6.57
N PRO A 86 -8.72 -0.64 -7.20
CA PRO A 86 -9.04 -1.81 -8.03
C PRO A 86 -8.06 -1.99 -9.21
N LYS A 87 -7.64 -0.88 -9.84
CA LYS A 87 -6.67 -0.91 -10.94
C LYS A 87 -5.25 -1.21 -10.44
N ARG A 88 -4.87 -0.72 -9.25
CA ARG A 88 -3.59 -1.03 -8.59
C ARG A 88 -3.50 -2.51 -8.26
N MET A 89 -4.52 -3.08 -7.63
CA MET A 89 -4.55 -4.51 -7.29
C MET A 89 -4.38 -5.40 -8.53
N ARG A 90 -5.04 -5.06 -9.66
CA ARG A 90 -4.83 -5.79 -10.93
C ARG A 90 -3.40 -5.67 -11.45
N PHE A 91 -2.80 -4.49 -11.35
CA PHE A 91 -1.43 -4.27 -11.81
C PHE A 91 -0.41 -5.00 -10.93
N TYR A 92 -0.62 -4.98 -9.62
CA TYR A 92 0.21 -5.66 -8.62
C TYR A 92 0.17 -7.18 -8.81
N GLN A 93 -1.03 -7.73 -9.01
CA GLN A 93 -1.21 -9.13 -9.37
C GLN A 93 -0.35 -9.54 -10.56
N ALA A 94 -0.45 -8.81 -11.68
CA ALA A 94 0.33 -9.10 -12.87
C ALA A 94 1.84 -8.93 -12.65
N ALA A 95 2.26 -7.97 -11.81
CA ALA A 95 3.66 -7.76 -11.49
C ALA A 95 4.23 -8.91 -10.65
N ILE A 96 3.44 -9.50 -9.74
CA ILE A 96 3.80 -10.73 -9.03
C ILE A 96 3.96 -11.86 -10.04
N ASP A 97 2.96 -12.12 -10.89
CA ASP A 97 3.01 -13.22 -11.87
C ASP A 97 4.25 -13.13 -12.78
N ILE A 98 4.58 -11.92 -13.25
CA ILE A 98 5.78 -11.67 -14.07
C ILE A 98 7.08 -11.97 -13.31
N SER A 99 7.11 -11.71 -12.00
CA SER A 99 8.34 -11.82 -11.20
C SER A 99 8.64 -13.24 -10.73
N PHE A 100 7.60 -14.08 -10.66
CA PHE A 100 7.71 -15.45 -10.18
C PHE A 100 7.49 -16.50 -11.29
N LEU A 101 7.21 -16.07 -12.53
CA LEU A 101 7.13 -16.95 -13.69
C LEU A 101 8.32 -16.73 -14.63
N ASP A 102 9.38 -17.51 -14.42
CA ASP A 102 10.56 -17.51 -15.30
C ASP A 102 10.24 -18.05 -16.70
N LYS A 103 11.02 -17.60 -17.67
CA LYS A 103 10.93 -18.06 -19.06
C LYS A 103 11.22 -19.56 -19.14
N GLY A 104 10.21 -20.34 -19.53
CA GLY A 104 10.30 -21.79 -19.70
C GLY A 104 9.48 -22.60 -18.70
N ASN A 105 8.95 -21.96 -17.65
CA ASN A 105 8.01 -22.59 -16.72
C ASN A 105 6.60 -22.69 -17.32
N PHE A 106 5.78 -23.63 -16.82
CA PHE A 106 4.41 -23.80 -17.28
C PHE A 106 3.48 -22.84 -16.53
N TYR A 107 2.40 -22.40 -17.19
CA TYR A 107 1.38 -21.57 -16.52
C TYR A 107 0.72 -22.27 -15.33
N ASN A 108 0.66 -23.60 -15.35
CA ASN A 108 0.15 -24.39 -14.23
C ASN A 108 1.06 -24.37 -13.00
N ASP A 109 2.28 -23.84 -13.11
CA ASP A 109 3.22 -23.68 -12.01
C ASP A 109 3.06 -22.31 -11.32
N LEU A 110 2.11 -21.48 -11.76
CA LEU A 110 1.79 -20.22 -11.09
C LEU A 110 1.19 -20.50 -9.70
N ASN A 111 1.79 -19.90 -8.68
CA ASN A 111 1.30 -19.99 -7.32
C ASN A 111 0.06 -19.11 -7.12
N ASP A 112 -0.79 -19.51 -6.19
CA ASP A 112 -1.88 -18.66 -5.72
C ASP A 112 -1.32 -17.36 -5.15
N SER A 113 -2.04 -16.28 -5.41
CA SER A 113 -1.57 -14.93 -5.12
C SER A 113 -2.68 -14.03 -4.61
N PHE A 114 -2.36 -13.32 -3.53
CA PHE A 114 -3.29 -12.58 -2.70
C PHE A 114 -2.85 -11.13 -2.62
N ILE A 115 -3.69 -10.21 -3.09
CA ILE A 115 -3.44 -8.77 -2.94
C ILE A 115 -4.35 -8.24 -1.84
N ILE A 116 -3.77 -7.78 -0.74
CA ILE A 116 -4.47 -7.35 0.47
C ILE A 116 -4.22 -5.86 0.70
N PHE A 117 -5.26 -5.04 0.58
CA PHE A 117 -5.22 -3.61 0.90
C PHE A 117 -5.88 -3.33 2.24
N ILE A 118 -5.11 -2.85 3.21
CA ILE A 118 -5.60 -2.38 4.50
C ILE A 118 -5.89 -0.88 4.42
N CYS A 119 -7.16 -0.51 4.26
CA CYS A 119 -7.57 0.87 4.04
C CYS A 119 -8.15 1.51 5.30
N LEU A 120 -7.73 2.75 5.59
CA LEU A 120 -8.28 3.54 6.69
C LEU A 120 -9.64 4.22 6.38
N PHE A 121 -10.25 3.84 5.26
CA PHE A 121 -11.48 4.38 4.70
C PHE A 121 -12.22 3.30 3.91
N ASP A 122 -13.54 3.46 3.74
CA ASP A 122 -14.34 2.54 2.95
C ASP A 122 -14.17 2.77 1.44
N VAL A 123 -13.36 1.93 0.80
CA VAL A 123 -13.12 1.97 -0.66
C VAL A 123 -14.38 1.67 -1.47
N ILE A 124 -15.21 0.74 -0.98
CA ILE A 124 -16.36 0.18 -1.72
C ILE A 124 -17.65 0.93 -1.36
N GLY A 125 -17.73 1.53 -0.17
CA GLY A 125 -18.87 2.33 0.28
C GLY A 125 -20.07 1.48 0.74
N LYS A 126 -19.83 0.27 1.24
CA LYS A 126 -20.86 -0.67 1.72
C LYS A 126 -20.74 -0.99 3.20
N ASN A 127 -19.84 -0.30 3.91
CA ASN A 127 -19.62 -0.39 5.35
C ASN A 127 -19.36 -1.83 5.84
N ARG A 128 -18.70 -2.66 5.04
CA ARG A 128 -18.20 -3.98 5.48
C ARG A 128 -16.74 -3.88 5.91
N PRO A 129 -16.31 -4.67 6.92
CA PRO A 129 -14.92 -4.71 7.40
C PRO A 129 -13.98 -5.36 6.39
N VAL A 130 -14.47 -6.36 5.64
CA VAL A 130 -13.72 -7.14 4.65
C VAL A 130 -14.50 -7.21 3.35
N TYR A 131 -13.83 -6.98 2.23
CA TYR A 131 -14.32 -7.24 0.89
C TYR A 131 -13.35 -8.19 0.17
N THR A 132 -13.82 -9.38 -0.18
CA THR A 132 -13.03 -10.36 -0.92
C THR A 132 -13.58 -10.48 -2.34
N PHE A 133 -12.68 -10.47 -3.31
CA PHE A 133 -12.99 -10.56 -4.73
C PHE A 133 -12.18 -11.67 -5.39
N GLU A 134 -12.89 -12.50 -6.15
CA GLU A 134 -12.36 -13.59 -6.98
C GLU A 134 -13.09 -13.55 -8.33
N ASN A 135 -12.54 -14.25 -9.32
CA ASN A 135 -13.18 -14.36 -10.63
C ASN A 135 -14.26 -15.45 -10.61
N ILE A 136 -15.51 -15.05 -10.83
CA ILE A 136 -16.67 -15.93 -10.93
C ILE A 136 -17.35 -15.74 -12.29
N CYS A 137 -18.03 -16.78 -12.76
CA CYS A 137 -18.84 -16.72 -13.98
C CYS A 137 -20.03 -15.75 -13.79
N ILE A 138 -20.27 -14.88 -14.77
CA ILE A 138 -21.34 -13.87 -14.70
C ILE A 138 -22.70 -14.54 -14.94
N GLU A 139 -22.74 -15.50 -15.84
CA GLU A 139 -23.92 -16.27 -16.24
C GLU A 139 -24.36 -17.24 -15.14
N ASP A 140 -23.42 -17.80 -14.37
CA ASP A 140 -23.68 -18.66 -13.21
C ASP A 140 -22.69 -18.38 -12.07
N LYS A 141 -23.15 -17.61 -11.07
CA LYS A 141 -22.33 -17.18 -9.94
C LYS A 141 -21.86 -18.31 -9.00
N ASN A 142 -22.33 -19.54 -9.19
CA ASN A 142 -21.84 -20.70 -8.46
C ASN A 142 -20.53 -21.27 -9.05
N ILE A 143 -20.15 -20.83 -10.26
CA ILE A 143 -18.95 -21.30 -10.95
C ILE A 143 -17.80 -20.31 -10.67
N SER A 144 -16.75 -20.81 -10.00
CA SER A 144 -15.47 -20.10 -9.82
C SER A 144 -14.52 -20.41 -10.98
N LEU A 145 -13.76 -19.40 -11.43
CA LEU A 145 -12.72 -19.57 -12.46
C LEU A 145 -11.52 -20.38 -11.94
N GLN A 146 -11.27 -20.36 -10.63
CA GLN A 146 -10.15 -21.05 -9.97
C GLN A 146 -8.78 -20.67 -10.56
N ASP A 147 -8.56 -19.38 -10.84
CA ASP A 147 -7.31 -18.88 -11.42
C ASP A 147 -6.21 -18.58 -10.39
N GLY A 148 -6.40 -18.98 -9.13
CA GLY A 148 -5.45 -18.77 -8.04
C GLY A 148 -5.33 -17.32 -7.56
N THR A 149 -6.15 -16.38 -8.07
CA THR A 149 -6.05 -14.96 -7.68
C THR A 149 -7.12 -14.56 -6.67
N LYS A 150 -6.71 -13.86 -5.61
CA LYS A 150 -7.63 -13.31 -4.60
C LYS A 150 -7.28 -11.87 -4.27
N LYS A 151 -8.29 -11.01 -4.17
CA LYS A 151 -8.14 -9.59 -3.84
C LYS A 151 -8.95 -9.29 -2.59
N VAL A 152 -8.31 -8.80 -1.55
CA VAL A 152 -8.94 -8.47 -0.27
C VAL A 152 -8.76 -7.00 0.03
N ILE A 153 -9.84 -6.31 0.37
CA ILE A 153 -9.83 -4.92 0.82
C ILE A 153 -10.40 -4.90 2.23
N ILE A 154 -9.59 -4.44 3.17
CA ILE A 154 -9.98 -4.21 4.56
C ILE A 154 -10.38 -2.75 4.72
N ASN A 155 -11.51 -2.53 5.38
CA ASN A 155 -12.04 -1.20 5.69
C ASN A 155 -12.04 -1.03 7.21
N SER A 156 -11.09 -0.23 7.71
CA SER A 156 -10.95 0.00 9.15
C SER A 156 -12.10 0.81 9.76
N GLU A 157 -12.93 1.50 8.97
CA GLU A 157 -14.07 2.27 9.48
C GLU A 157 -15.22 1.38 9.93
N ALA A 158 -15.30 0.17 9.38
CA ALA A 158 -16.35 -0.80 9.66
C ALA A 158 -15.99 -1.76 10.81
N PHE A 159 -15.08 -1.36 11.73
CA PHE A 159 -14.66 -2.20 12.87
C PHE A 159 -15.83 -2.67 13.76
N LYS A 160 -16.94 -1.93 13.80
CA LYS A 160 -18.16 -2.34 14.54
C LYS A 160 -19.00 -3.40 13.83
N ASN A 161 -18.72 -3.68 12.55
CA ASN A 161 -19.54 -4.53 11.68
C ASN A 161 -18.88 -5.89 11.40
N THR A 162 -17.98 -6.35 12.27
CA THR A 162 -17.46 -7.71 12.26
C THR A 162 -17.81 -8.42 13.56
N GLU A 163 -18.09 -9.72 13.47
CA GLU A 163 -18.28 -10.60 14.63
C GLU A 163 -16.94 -11.18 15.12
N ASP A 164 -15.92 -11.18 14.26
CA ASP A 164 -14.56 -11.57 14.63
C ASP A 164 -13.96 -10.54 15.59
N LYS A 165 -13.71 -10.98 16.82
CA LYS A 165 -13.21 -10.13 17.91
C LYS A 165 -11.80 -9.63 17.63
N ASP A 166 -10.90 -10.48 17.15
CA ASP A 166 -9.50 -10.14 16.91
C ASP A 166 -9.40 -9.13 15.76
N LEU A 167 -10.17 -9.35 14.68
CA LEU A 167 -10.26 -8.41 13.58
C LEU A 167 -10.88 -7.08 14.02
N LYS A 168 -11.99 -7.10 14.78
CA LYS A 168 -12.62 -5.89 15.33
C LYS A 168 -11.63 -5.04 16.11
N GLU A 169 -10.90 -5.68 17.01
CA GLU A 169 -9.93 -5.03 17.89
C GLU A 169 -8.76 -4.44 17.09
N PHE A 170 -8.26 -5.17 16.08
CA PHE A 170 -7.24 -4.67 15.15
C PHE A 170 -7.73 -3.45 14.34
N LEU A 171 -8.92 -3.51 13.75
CA LEU A 171 -9.48 -2.39 12.97
C LEU A 171 -9.73 -1.15 13.84
N GLU A 172 -10.20 -1.34 15.08
CA GLU A 172 -10.33 -0.25 16.06
C GLU A 172 -8.97 0.35 16.42
N TYR A 173 -7.94 -0.47 16.58
CA TYR A 173 -6.56 -0.02 16.79
C TYR A 173 -6.06 0.85 15.63
N LEU A 174 -6.28 0.44 14.37
CA LEU A 174 -5.90 1.26 13.20
C LEU A 174 -6.54 2.66 13.22
N LYS A 175 -7.76 2.78 13.77
CA LYS A 175 -8.47 4.07 13.82
C LYS A 175 -8.08 4.92 15.04
N THR A 176 -7.81 4.29 16.17
CA THR A 176 -7.65 4.97 17.46
C THR A 176 -6.20 5.11 17.91
N GLY A 177 -5.29 4.27 17.37
CA GLY A 177 -3.93 4.11 17.85
C GLY A 177 -3.82 3.51 19.25
N LYS A 178 -4.91 2.95 19.80
CA LYS A 178 -4.94 2.40 21.16
C LYS A 178 -4.93 0.88 21.12
N PRO A 179 -3.88 0.21 21.65
CA PRO A 179 -3.86 -1.25 21.69
C PRO A 179 -4.92 -1.77 22.67
N ASN A 180 -5.71 -2.72 22.22
CA ASN A 180 -6.85 -3.29 22.97
C ASN A 180 -6.73 -4.80 23.17
N ASN A 181 -5.79 -5.47 22.51
CA ASN A 181 -5.55 -6.91 22.63
C ASN A 181 -4.07 -7.30 22.56
N GLU A 182 -3.77 -8.58 22.69
CA GLU A 182 -2.40 -9.09 22.68
C GLU A 182 -1.68 -8.76 21.36
N PHE A 183 -2.35 -8.93 20.23
CA PHE A 183 -1.75 -8.68 18.91
C PHE A 183 -1.34 -7.21 18.75
N THR A 184 -2.24 -6.28 19.05
CA THR A 184 -1.99 -4.83 18.94
C THR A 184 -0.97 -4.35 19.97
N ARG A 185 -0.91 -4.95 21.17
CA ARG A 185 0.17 -4.67 22.14
C ARG A 185 1.53 -5.10 21.62
N ARG A 186 1.63 -6.29 21.02
CA ARG A 186 2.89 -6.78 20.46
C ARG A 186 3.36 -5.94 19.27
N ILE A 187 2.43 -5.40 18.47
CA ILE A 187 2.76 -4.37 17.46
C ILE A 187 3.39 -3.14 18.14
N GLU A 188 2.77 -2.60 19.18
CA GLU A 188 3.29 -1.42 19.90
C GLU A 188 4.67 -1.67 20.53
N GLU A 189 4.91 -2.85 21.11
CA GLU A 189 6.23 -3.24 21.64
C GLU A 189 7.32 -3.21 20.55
N VAL A 190 7.01 -3.74 19.36
CA VAL A 190 7.93 -3.70 18.21
C VAL A 190 8.14 -2.26 17.74
N ILE A 191 7.09 -1.43 17.70
CA ILE A 191 7.20 -0.01 17.37
C ILE A 191 8.15 0.72 18.32
N GLN A 192 8.04 0.49 19.64
CA GLN A 192 8.96 1.10 20.60
C GLN A 192 10.40 0.65 20.37
N THR A 193 10.62 -0.63 20.10
CA THR A 193 11.96 -1.16 19.78
C THR A 193 12.53 -0.52 18.51
N ILE A 194 11.69 -0.28 17.49
CA ILE A 194 12.09 0.43 16.26
C ILE A 194 12.45 1.89 16.56
N LYS A 195 11.70 2.56 17.44
CA LYS A 195 11.96 3.97 17.80
C LYS A 195 13.27 4.17 18.56
N GLU A 196 13.68 3.17 19.33
CA GLU A 196 14.97 3.14 20.04
C GLU A 196 16.15 2.77 19.12
N ASN A 197 15.87 2.31 17.89
CA ASN A 197 16.89 1.90 16.94
C ASN A 197 17.39 3.08 16.07
N GLU A 198 18.64 3.50 16.31
CA GLU A 198 19.28 4.60 15.56
C GLU A 198 19.43 4.31 14.06
N GLN A 199 19.63 3.06 13.66
CA GLN A 199 19.68 2.70 12.24
C GLN A 199 18.31 2.91 11.59
N ALA A 200 17.23 2.47 12.23
CA ALA A 200 15.87 2.70 11.73
C ALA A 200 15.56 4.21 11.63
N ARG A 201 16.02 5.01 12.59
CA ARG A 201 15.92 6.47 12.54
C ARG A 201 16.66 7.07 11.33
N GLN A 202 17.87 6.59 11.04
CA GLN A 202 18.64 7.04 9.88
C GLN A 202 17.96 6.65 8.55
N GLU A 203 17.46 5.42 8.45
CA GLU A 203 16.71 4.95 7.29
C GLU A 203 15.46 5.80 7.03
N TYR A 204 14.70 6.13 8.09
CA TYR A 204 13.54 7.02 7.96
C TYR A 204 13.93 8.44 7.52
N ARG A 205 15.04 9.01 8.02
CA ARG A 205 15.53 10.31 7.57
C ARG A 205 15.89 10.32 6.09
N LEU A 206 16.52 9.26 5.62
CA LEU A 206 16.85 9.12 4.21
C LEU A 206 15.58 9.02 3.35
N MET A 207 14.66 8.13 3.74
CA MET A 207 13.38 7.93 3.04
C MET A 207 12.57 9.24 2.96
N SER A 208 12.41 9.93 4.10
CA SER A 208 11.67 11.20 4.15
C SER A 208 12.31 12.31 3.32
N THR A 209 13.64 12.34 3.21
CA THR A 209 14.34 13.29 2.34
C THR A 209 13.98 13.06 0.88
N PHE A 210 14.05 11.80 0.42
CA PHE A 210 13.63 11.45 -0.94
C PHE A 210 12.16 11.76 -1.21
N GLU A 211 11.26 11.51 -0.24
CA GLU A 211 9.85 11.86 -0.36
C GLU A 211 9.61 13.37 -0.44
N MET A 212 10.34 14.17 0.35
CA MET A 212 10.26 15.63 0.28
C MET A 212 10.72 16.13 -1.08
N ASP A 213 11.84 15.63 -1.60
CA ASP A 213 12.36 16.01 -2.91
C ASP A 213 11.38 15.64 -4.03
N ALA A 214 10.80 14.44 -3.97
CA ALA A 214 9.79 14.00 -4.93
C ALA A 214 8.54 14.89 -4.89
N ARG A 215 8.06 15.22 -3.69
CA ARG A 215 6.91 16.14 -3.50
C ARG A 215 7.23 17.55 -4.01
N TYR A 216 8.43 18.07 -3.74
CA TYR A 216 8.86 19.38 -4.20
C TYR A 216 8.92 19.43 -5.74
N LYS A 217 9.50 18.41 -6.37
CA LYS A 217 9.51 18.27 -7.84
C LYS A 217 8.10 18.24 -8.41
N GLY A 218 7.22 17.39 -7.87
CA GLY A 218 5.83 17.29 -8.32
C GLY A 218 5.04 18.59 -8.15
N PHE A 219 5.26 19.32 -7.06
CA PHE A 219 4.66 20.63 -6.85
C PHE A 219 5.16 21.66 -7.88
N SER A 220 6.48 21.71 -8.10
CA SER A 220 7.09 22.61 -9.11
C SER A 220 6.59 22.33 -10.52
N GLU A 221 6.50 21.05 -10.92
CA GLU A 221 5.93 20.63 -12.19
C GLU A 221 4.46 21.01 -12.32
N GLY A 222 3.67 20.83 -11.25
CA GLY A 222 2.26 21.24 -11.20
C GLY A 222 2.06 22.76 -11.38
N LEU A 223 2.93 23.58 -10.77
CA LEU A 223 2.93 25.03 -10.97
C LEU A 223 3.24 25.39 -12.43
N LYS A 224 4.26 24.75 -13.03
CA LYS A 224 4.61 24.95 -14.44
C LYS A 224 3.48 24.54 -15.38
N GLN A 225 2.83 23.41 -15.13
CA GLN A 225 1.69 22.98 -15.94
C GLN A 225 0.50 23.95 -15.80
N THR A 226 0.25 24.44 -14.59
CA THR A 226 -0.79 25.45 -14.34
C THR A 226 -0.48 26.74 -15.11
N ALA A 227 0.74 27.25 -15.03
CA ALA A 227 1.18 28.42 -15.77
C ALA A 227 1.08 28.23 -17.30
N LYS A 228 1.44 27.05 -17.80
CA LYS A 228 1.30 26.69 -19.22
C LYS A 228 -0.16 26.73 -19.68
N ASN A 229 -1.07 26.14 -18.90
CA ASN A 229 -2.50 26.17 -19.20
C ASN A 229 -3.05 27.61 -19.19
N MET A 230 -2.64 28.42 -18.20
CA MET A 230 -3.04 29.84 -18.11
C MET A 230 -2.52 30.68 -19.29
N LYS A 231 -1.30 30.38 -19.77
CA LYS A 231 -0.72 31.02 -20.96
C LYS A 231 -1.49 30.63 -22.23
N MET A 232 -1.92 29.37 -22.34
CA MET A 232 -2.79 28.91 -23.44
C MET A 232 -4.14 29.65 -23.45
N GLU A 233 -4.70 29.92 -22.27
CA GLU A 233 -5.91 30.74 -22.09
C GLU A 233 -5.66 32.26 -22.23
N LYS A 234 -4.44 32.66 -22.62
CA LYS A 234 -4.02 34.07 -22.84
C LYS A 234 -4.18 34.97 -21.61
N LEU A 235 -4.04 34.41 -20.40
CA LEU A 235 -3.97 35.21 -19.18
C LEU A 235 -2.68 36.03 -19.13
N ASP A 236 -2.76 37.20 -18.51
CA ASP A 236 -1.63 38.12 -18.39
C ASP A 236 -0.48 37.51 -17.57
N ILE A 237 0.77 37.75 -18.00
CA ILE A 237 1.97 37.19 -17.37
C ILE A 237 2.10 37.64 -15.91
N SER A 238 1.72 38.88 -15.58
CA SER A 238 1.77 39.37 -14.20
C SER A 238 0.77 38.63 -13.30
N LEU A 239 -0.40 38.26 -13.86
CA LEU A 239 -1.41 37.48 -13.17
C LEU A 239 -0.93 36.03 -12.96
N ILE A 240 -0.33 35.42 -13.99
CA ILE A 240 0.25 34.06 -13.90
C ILE A 240 1.36 34.03 -12.85
N LYS A 241 2.27 35.00 -12.86
CA LYS A 241 3.32 35.20 -11.85
C LYS A 241 2.74 35.30 -10.45
N LYS A 242 1.70 36.12 -10.26
CA LYS A 242 1.05 36.30 -8.95
C LYS A 242 0.40 35.02 -8.42
N ILE A 243 -0.21 34.22 -9.29
CA ILE A 243 -0.92 32.99 -8.90
C ILE A 243 0.05 31.84 -8.67
N THR A 244 1.03 31.66 -9.56
CA THR A 244 1.92 30.49 -9.54
C THR A 244 3.21 30.73 -8.74
N GLY A 245 3.57 31.99 -8.51
CA GLY A 245 4.85 32.37 -7.89
C GLY A 245 6.08 32.18 -8.77
N LEU A 246 5.92 31.72 -10.02
CA LEU A 246 7.01 31.56 -10.99
C LEU A 246 7.53 32.93 -11.45
N SER A 247 8.82 33.01 -11.78
CA SER A 247 9.39 34.22 -12.38
C SER A 247 8.88 34.44 -13.81
N GLU A 248 8.92 35.68 -14.30
CA GLU A 248 8.53 36.01 -15.68
C GLU A 248 9.35 35.21 -16.69
N SER A 249 10.66 35.06 -16.47
CA SER A 249 11.53 34.25 -17.34
C SER A 249 11.13 32.78 -17.38
N GLU A 250 10.65 32.22 -16.26
CA GLU A 250 10.15 30.85 -16.24
C GLU A 250 8.85 30.74 -17.03
N ILE A 251 7.91 31.69 -16.89
CA ILE A 251 6.62 31.70 -17.60
C ILE A 251 6.79 31.92 -19.11
N GLU A 252 7.74 32.77 -19.52
CA GLU A 252 8.05 33.02 -20.92
C GLU A 252 8.58 31.78 -21.63
N LYS A 253 9.34 30.94 -20.92
CA LYS A 253 9.92 29.69 -21.43
C LYS A 253 8.95 28.50 -21.50
N LEU A 254 7.76 28.58 -20.89
CA LEU A 254 6.72 27.54 -20.93
C LEU A 254 5.91 27.54 -22.22
#